data_AF-A0A811U1M7-F1
#
_entry.id   AF-A0A811U1M7-F1
#
_cell.length_a   1.000
_cell.length_b   1.000
_cell.length_c   1.000
_cell.angle_alpha   90.00
_cell.angle_beta   90.00
_cell.angle_gamma   90.00
#
_symmetry.space_group_name_H-M   'P 1'
#
loop_
_entity.id
_entity.type
_entity.pdbx_description
1 polymer ?
#
loop_
_entity_poly.entity_id
_entity_poly.type
_entity_poly.pdbx_seq_one_letter_code
_entity_poly.pdbx_strand_id
1 'polypeptide(L)'
;MHCLRSLFGLGLVTLCLSGVMWGCVSGYQVGVGRADCTGPPVEIHFMGYANIKQVGRGLHLRQFARAFVVEDEPQASRLRFSRCGGTHTHGGPGGFLMHLLYDISILGFVPRPSRRSFRVATWLSIKRATDNMVDGKILTQLLVDLDNNLLGAFNWYAVHPTSMNNTNKLVTSDNMGYAAILLEKEYNTNKVPGKGKFVGAFCSSNLGDVSPNIMGPRCSISGNECDLLTSKCPQKEGECFASGPGRDMLRALRS
;
A
#
# COMPACT_ATOMS: atom_id res chain seq x y z
N MET A 1 -7.66 -46.41 11.97
CA MET A 1 -6.80 -47.60 11.70
C MET A 1 -7.63 -48.85 11.93
N HIS A 2 -7.53 -49.82 11.02
CA HIS A 2 -8.07 -51.20 11.02
C HIS A 2 -9.56 -51.47 10.70
N CYS A 3 -9.79 -52.09 9.53
CA CYS A 3 -10.68 -53.26 9.32
C CYS A 3 -10.45 -53.81 7.88
N LEU A 4 -9.50 -54.71 7.67
CA LEU A 4 -9.61 -56.17 7.49
C LEU A 4 -10.25 -56.69 6.18
N ARG A 5 -9.57 -57.72 5.63
CA ARG A 5 -9.74 -58.43 4.35
C ARG A 5 -10.93 -59.41 4.34
N SER A 6 -11.54 -59.69 3.17
CA SER A 6 -12.00 -61.04 2.77
C SER A 6 -12.36 -61.18 1.27
N LEU A 7 -11.71 -62.16 0.65
CA LEU A 7 -11.95 -63.05 -0.52
C LEU A 7 -12.99 -62.78 -1.64
N PHE A 8 -12.45 -62.83 -2.88
CA PHE A 8 -12.86 -63.55 -4.12
C PHE A 8 -14.30 -63.52 -4.69
N GLY A 9 -14.41 -63.17 -5.98
CA GLY A 9 -15.49 -63.58 -6.88
C GLY A 9 -15.50 -62.82 -8.22
N LEU A 10 -15.16 -63.51 -9.33
CA LEU A 10 -15.21 -63.00 -10.72
C LEU A 10 -16.62 -62.56 -11.15
N GLY A 11 -16.74 -61.49 -11.94
CA GLY A 11 -17.98 -61.16 -12.66
C GLY A 11 -17.93 -59.85 -13.44
N LEU A 12 -17.95 -59.96 -14.76
CA LEU A 12 -17.90 -58.92 -15.80
C LEU A 12 -18.93 -57.76 -15.67
N VAL A 13 -18.49 -56.56 -16.09
CA VAL A 13 -19.23 -55.59 -16.93
C VAL A 13 -20.36 -54.80 -16.26
N THR A 14 -20.04 -53.58 -15.81
CA THR A 14 -20.63 -52.26 -16.15
C THR A 14 -20.42 -51.28 -14.99
N LEU A 15 -19.34 -50.50 -15.05
CA LEU A 15 -19.29 -49.24 -14.31
C LEU A 15 -18.69 -48.16 -15.21
N CYS A 16 -19.56 -47.59 -16.03
CA CYS A 16 -19.33 -46.27 -16.58
C CYS A 16 -19.05 -45.29 -15.43
N LEU A 17 -17.98 -44.52 -15.61
CA LEU A 17 -17.82 -43.17 -15.06
C LEU A 17 -18.12 -43.01 -13.55
N SER A 18 -17.24 -43.57 -12.71
CA SER A 18 -16.90 -42.91 -11.45
C SER A 18 -15.40 -42.73 -11.34
N GLY A 19 -14.80 -42.21 -12.41
CA GLY A 19 -13.66 -41.33 -12.26
C GLY A 19 -14.14 -40.06 -11.55
N VAL A 20 -14.41 -40.16 -10.24
CA VAL A 20 -14.32 -38.98 -9.38
C VAL A 20 -12.83 -38.69 -9.35
N MET A 21 -12.39 -37.99 -10.39
CA MET A 21 -11.24 -37.13 -10.30
C MET A 21 -11.53 -36.25 -9.10
N TRP A 22 -10.99 -36.62 -7.94
CA TRP A 22 -10.60 -35.65 -6.94
C TRP A 22 -9.52 -34.84 -7.63
N GLY A 23 -9.96 -33.91 -8.48
CA GLY A 23 -9.10 -32.86 -8.98
C GLY A 23 -8.64 -32.15 -7.74
N CYS A 24 -7.39 -32.41 -7.33
CA CYS A 24 -6.71 -31.56 -6.40
C CYS A 24 -6.71 -30.19 -7.06
N VAL A 25 -7.62 -29.32 -6.65
CA VAL A 25 -7.48 -27.90 -6.95
C VAL A 25 -6.22 -27.52 -6.20
N SER A 26 -5.11 -27.38 -6.94
CA SER A 26 -3.91 -26.71 -6.45
C SER A 26 -4.31 -25.28 -6.11
N GLY A 27 -4.77 -25.10 -4.87
CA GLY A 27 -5.26 -23.85 -4.32
C GLY A 27 -4.15 -23.21 -3.52
N TYR A 28 -3.96 -21.90 -3.71
CA TYR A 28 -3.10 -21.14 -2.83
C TYR A 28 -3.86 -20.90 -1.53
N GLN A 29 -3.16 -20.91 -0.40
CA GLN A 29 -3.71 -20.24 0.78
C GLN A 29 -3.34 -18.77 0.69
N VAL A 30 -4.32 -17.90 0.89
CA VAL A 30 -4.18 -16.46 0.75
C VAL A 30 -4.70 -15.77 2.00
N GLY A 31 -3.95 -14.77 2.46
CA GLY A 31 -4.26 -14.02 3.65
C GLY A 31 -3.93 -12.56 3.48
N VAL A 32 -4.78 -11.69 4.04
CA VAL A 32 -4.64 -10.25 3.96
C VAL A 32 -4.66 -9.61 5.34
N GLY A 33 -3.85 -8.58 5.53
CA GLY A 33 -3.74 -7.92 6.82
C GLY A 33 -3.42 -6.44 6.70
N ARG A 34 -4.03 -5.65 7.57
CA ARG A 34 -3.81 -4.20 7.67
C ARG A 34 -3.57 -3.80 9.11
N ALA A 35 -2.62 -2.91 9.35
CA ALA A 35 -2.35 -2.33 10.66
C ALA A 35 -1.99 -0.85 10.55
N ASP A 36 -2.40 -0.05 11.53
CA ASP A 36 -2.09 1.37 11.59
C ASP A 36 -0.61 1.57 11.91
N CYS A 37 0.11 2.29 11.04
CA CYS A 37 1.52 2.64 11.19
C CYS A 37 1.74 4.15 11.37
N THR A 38 0.67 4.92 11.59
CA THR A 38 0.72 6.38 11.76
C THR A 38 1.64 6.74 12.91
N GLY A 39 2.70 7.50 12.62
CA GLY A 39 3.60 8.05 13.63
C GLY A 39 3.00 9.29 14.32
N PRO A 40 3.82 10.05 15.06
CA PRO A 40 3.36 11.26 15.75
C PRO A 40 2.89 12.31 14.73
N PRO A 41 1.70 12.90 14.90
CA PRO A 41 1.13 13.85 13.92
C PRO A 41 1.55 15.31 14.14
N VAL A 42 2.18 15.62 15.26
CA VAL A 42 2.54 16.99 15.68
C VAL A 42 4.01 17.07 16.09
N GLU A 43 4.60 18.25 15.96
CA GLU A 43 5.97 18.58 16.43
C GLU A 43 7.08 17.70 15.85
N ILE A 44 6.85 17.15 14.65
CA ILE A 44 7.82 16.33 13.95
C ILE A 44 7.93 16.77 12.49
N HIS A 45 9.14 16.77 11.96
CA HIS A 45 9.38 17.06 10.56
C HIS A 45 8.91 15.90 9.68
N PHE A 46 8.44 16.23 8.48
CA PHE A 46 8.02 15.22 7.51
C PHE A 46 9.19 14.71 6.68
N MET A 47 9.12 13.43 6.33
CA MET A 47 10.06 12.77 5.43
C MET A 47 9.64 12.98 3.98
N GLY A 48 10.59 13.31 3.11
CA GLY A 48 10.37 13.42 1.67
C GLY A 48 10.95 14.71 1.08
N TYR A 49 10.30 15.85 1.34
CA TYR A 49 10.68 17.15 0.76
C TYR A 49 11.96 17.77 1.32
N ALA A 50 12.57 17.17 2.35
CA ALA A 50 13.76 17.69 3.04
C ALA A 50 13.62 19.17 3.50
N ASN A 51 12.42 19.59 3.87
CA ASN A 51 12.13 20.96 4.29
C ASN A 51 12.03 21.05 5.82
N ILE A 52 13.03 21.66 6.45
CA ILE A 52 13.08 21.87 7.91
C ILE A 52 11.92 22.73 8.46
N LYS A 53 11.23 23.50 7.61
CA LYS A 53 10.05 24.28 8.02
C LYS A 53 8.76 23.46 7.99
N GLN A 54 8.79 22.27 7.39
CA GLN A 54 7.65 21.37 7.29
C GLN A 54 7.52 20.53 8.57
N VAL A 55 6.85 21.12 9.57
CA VAL A 55 6.57 20.48 10.86
C VAL A 55 5.10 20.09 10.94
N GLY A 56 4.85 18.83 11.31
CA GLY A 56 3.52 18.27 11.54
C GLY A 56 2.71 19.06 12.58
N ARG A 57 1.43 19.28 12.29
CA ARG A 57 0.46 19.99 13.12
C ARG A 57 -0.89 19.29 13.19
N GLY A 58 -0.98 18.04 12.74
CA GLY A 58 -2.23 17.31 12.73
C GLY A 58 -2.22 16.12 11.79
N LEU A 59 -3.41 15.55 11.60
CA LEU A 59 -3.65 14.34 10.84
C LEU A 59 -4.75 14.59 9.81
N HIS A 60 -4.45 14.34 8.54
CA HIS A 60 -5.44 14.30 7.46
C HIS A 60 -5.90 12.86 7.21
N LEU A 61 -4.96 11.96 6.92
CA LEU A 61 -5.21 10.54 6.70
C LEU A 61 -4.22 9.70 7.49
N ARG A 62 -4.70 8.58 8.06
CA ARG A 62 -3.84 7.59 8.71
C ARG A 62 -2.99 6.85 7.68
N GLN A 63 -1.83 6.40 8.14
CA GLN A 63 -0.91 5.56 7.38
C GLN A 63 -1.10 4.11 7.83
N PHE A 64 -1.10 3.17 6.88
CA PHE A 64 -1.34 1.76 7.16
C PHE A 64 -0.26 0.89 6.54
N ALA A 65 0.22 -0.09 7.31
CA ALA A 65 0.94 -1.25 6.80
C ALA A 65 -0.07 -2.26 6.26
N ARG A 66 0.15 -2.75 5.03
CA ARG A 66 -0.69 -3.74 4.36
C ARG A 66 0.17 -4.93 3.96
N ALA A 67 -0.29 -6.13 4.27
CA ALA A 67 0.40 -7.37 4.01
C ALA A 67 -0.52 -8.33 3.24
N PHE A 68 0.05 -8.96 2.22
CA PHE A 68 -0.58 -10.02 1.43
C PHE A 68 0.34 -11.24 1.56
N VAL A 69 -0.20 -12.31 2.12
CA VAL A 69 0.51 -13.57 2.35
C VAL A 69 -0.09 -14.60 1.41
N VAL A 70 0.79 -15.32 0.72
CA VAL A 70 0.44 -16.40 -0.20
C VAL A 70 1.27 -17.62 0.18
N GLU A 71 0.62 -18.76 0.28
CA GLU A 71 1.25 -20.04 0.54
C GLU A 71 0.85 -21.04 -0.55
N ASP A 72 1.85 -21.75 -1.05
CA ASP A 72 1.77 -22.70 -2.17
C ASP A 72 1.82 -24.10 -1.56
N GLU A 73 0.63 -24.67 -1.33
CA GLU A 73 0.31 -25.91 -0.62
C GLU A 73 0.44 -25.96 0.92
N PRO A 74 -0.48 -26.67 1.63
CA PRO A 74 -0.47 -26.80 3.09
C PRO A 74 0.74 -27.54 3.69
N GLN A 75 1.58 -28.18 2.87
CA GLN A 75 2.66 -29.07 3.31
C GLN A 75 4.06 -28.63 2.84
N ALA A 76 4.15 -27.68 1.90
CA ALA A 76 5.41 -27.10 1.45
C ALA A 76 5.52 -25.69 2.04
N SER A 77 6.33 -25.57 3.09
CA SER A 77 6.61 -24.36 3.87
C SER A 77 7.29 -23.22 3.09
N ARG A 78 6.69 -22.79 1.99
CA ARG A 78 7.20 -21.75 1.09
C ARG A 78 6.25 -20.57 1.06
N LEU A 79 6.27 -19.80 2.15
CA LEU A 79 5.55 -18.55 2.27
C LEU A 79 6.09 -17.55 1.22
N ARG A 80 5.26 -17.19 0.24
CA ARG A 80 5.57 -16.15 -0.74
C ARG A 80 4.93 -14.85 -0.26
N PHE A 81 5.75 -13.95 0.26
CA PHE A 81 5.33 -12.59 0.56
C PHE A 81 5.35 -11.74 -0.71
N SER A 82 4.19 -11.28 -1.15
CA SER A 82 4.13 -10.12 -2.05
C SER A 82 4.25 -8.87 -1.19
N ARG A 83 5.48 -8.37 -1.01
CA ARG A 83 5.72 -7.13 -0.26
C ARG A 83 5.60 -5.94 -1.19
N CYS A 84 4.52 -5.18 -1.03
CA CYS A 84 4.52 -3.80 -1.49
C CYS A 84 5.49 -2.97 -0.66
N GLY A 85 6.43 -2.29 -1.33
CA GLY A 85 7.33 -1.32 -0.70
C GLY A 85 6.56 -0.16 -0.05
N GLY A 86 7.26 0.75 0.62
CA GLY A 86 6.64 1.97 1.10
C GLY A 86 6.03 2.74 -0.07
N THR A 87 4.82 3.27 0.09
CA THR A 87 4.10 3.97 -1.01
C THR A 87 4.85 5.17 -1.57
N HIS A 88 5.87 5.66 -0.85
CA HIS A 88 6.65 6.86 -1.13
C HIS A 88 5.91 8.17 -0.82
N THR A 89 5.00 8.18 0.15
CA THR A 89 4.32 9.42 0.59
C THR A 89 5.29 10.40 1.25
N HIS A 90 5.19 11.68 0.86
CA HIS A 90 5.95 12.80 1.44
C HIS A 90 5.22 13.49 2.61
N GLY A 91 4.09 12.92 3.05
CA GLY A 91 3.26 13.43 4.14
C GLY A 91 3.41 12.64 5.45
N GLY A 92 4.49 11.87 5.61
CA GLY A 92 4.73 11.02 6.76
C GLY A 92 5.76 11.59 7.75
N PRO A 93 5.66 11.27 9.05
CA PRO A 93 6.65 11.67 10.04
C PRO A 93 8.00 10.99 9.79
N GLY A 94 9.10 11.76 9.83
CA GLY A 94 10.47 11.26 9.62
C GLY A 94 11.16 10.70 10.87
N GLY A 95 12.49 10.58 10.79
CA GLY A 95 13.34 10.26 11.94
C GLY A 95 13.40 8.77 12.29
N PHE A 96 13.26 7.88 11.30
CA PHE A 96 13.24 6.42 11.49
C PHE A 96 14.30 5.66 10.67
N LEU A 97 15.10 6.35 9.85
CA LEU A 97 15.98 5.73 8.85
C LEU A 97 17.39 5.42 9.36
N MET A 98 17.78 5.91 10.55
CA MET A 98 19.05 5.58 11.22
C MET A 98 20.32 6.02 10.47
N HIS A 99 20.18 6.73 9.35
CA HIS A 99 21.28 7.29 8.58
C HIS A 99 21.20 8.81 8.63
N LEU A 100 22.31 9.45 9.00
CA LEU A 100 22.41 10.90 9.15
C LEU A 100 21.90 11.65 7.92
N LEU A 101 22.24 11.18 6.72
CA LEU A 101 21.84 11.82 5.47
C LEU A 101 20.32 12.00 5.35
N TYR A 102 19.53 11.03 5.82
CA TYR A 102 18.07 11.09 5.73
C TYR A 102 17.46 11.81 6.93
N ASP A 103 18.08 11.71 8.11
CA ASP A 103 17.53 12.28 9.35
C ASP A 103 17.99 13.73 9.60
N ILE A 104 18.94 14.29 8.83
CA ILE A 104 19.42 15.68 9.00
C ILE A 104 18.30 16.71 8.80
N SER A 105 17.44 16.49 7.81
CA SER A 105 16.26 17.34 7.54
C SER A 105 15.19 17.24 8.64
N ILE A 106 15.29 16.22 9.50
CA ILE A 106 14.37 15.96 10.61
C ILE A 106 14.91 16.54 11.93
N LEU A 107 16.10 17.16 11.88
CA LEU A 107 16.83 17.72 13.03
C LEU A 107 17.16 16.67 14.10
N GLY A 108 17.28 15.40 13.69
CA GLY A 108 17.70 14.31 14.55
C GLY A 108 16.84 13.06 14.41
N PHE A 109 17.30 12.00 15.09
CA PHE A 109 16.58 10.74 15.18
C PHE A 109 15.41 10.88 16.17
N VAL A 110 14.22 10.38 15.79
CA VAL A 110 13.03 10.35 16.67
C VAL A 110 12.73 8.88 17.04
N PRO A 111 13.51 8.27 17.95
CA PRO A 111 13.56 6.82 18.14
C PRO A 111 12.25 6.16 18.52
N ARG A 112 11.48 6.81 19.41
CA ARG A 112 10.50 6.11 20.23
C ARG A 112 9.12 5.99 19.58
N PRO A 113 8.52 7.05 19.01
CA PRO A 113 7.18 6.96 18.42
C PRO A 113 7.18 6.52 16.94
N SER A 114 7.99 7.12 16.06
CA SER A 114 7.92 6.85 14.62
C SER A 114 8.40 5.43 14.26
N ARG A 115 9.63 5.07 14.65
CA ARG A 115 10.21 3.76 14.31
C ARG A 115 9.46 2.58 14.93
N ARG A 116 8.96 2.75 16.17
CA ARG A 116 8.16 1.71 16.84
C ARG A 116 6.84 1.49 16.12
N SER A 117 6.15 2.56 15.72
CA SER A 117 4.86 2.46 15.02
C SER A 117 5.00 1.70 13.70
N PHE A 118 6.01 2.03 12.88
CA PHE A 118 6.27 1.29 11.65
C PHE A 118 6.58 -0.19 11.89
N ARG A 119 7.50 -0.52 12.82
CA ARG A 119 7.88 -1.91 13.11
C ARG A 119 6.71 -2.75 13.63
N VAL A 120 5.97 -2.22 14.61
CA VAL A 120 4.82 -2.92 15.21
C VAL A 120 3.72 -3.11 14.19
N ALA A 121 3.43 -2.09 13.37
CA ALA A 121 2.42 -2.18 12.33
C ALA A 121 2.78 -3.21 11.26
N THR A 122 4.01 -3.23 10.76
CA THR A 122 4.45 -4.23 9.78
C THR A 122 4.28 -5.65 10.33
N TRP A 123 4.72 -5.89 11.57
CA TRP A 123 4.55 -7.19 12.21
C TRP A 123 3.07 -7.54 12.38
N LEU A 124 2.25 -6.60 12.85
CA LEU A 124 0.83 -6.82 13.10
C LEU A 124 0.03 -7.05 11.81
N SER A 125 0.37 -6.37 10.71
CA SER A 125 -0.27 -6.62 9.42
C SER A 125 0.07 -8.01 8.91
N ILE A 126 1.32 -8.47 9.07
CA ILE A 126 1.74 -9.81 8.67
C ILE A 126 1.03 -10.85 9.54
N LYS A 127 1.04 -10.69 10.86
CA LYS A 127 0.34 -11.58 11.78
C LYS A 127 -1.14 -11.69 11.45
N ARG A 128 -1.82 -10.56 11.19
CA ARG A 128 -3.23 -10.56 10.77
C ARG A 128 -3.45 -11.27 9.43
N ALA A 129 -2.53 -11.15 8.48
CA ALA A 129 -2.63 -11.85 7.21
C ALA A 129 -2.49 -13.37 7.41
N THR A 130 -1.51 -13.81 8.22
CA THR A 130 -1.29 -15.22 8.54
C THR A 130 -2.42 -15.82 9.39
N ASP A 131 -2.97 -15.08 10.34
CA ASP A 131 -4.06 -15.55 11.21
C ASP A 131 -5.40 -15.68 10.45
N ASN A 132 -5.55 -15.06 9.26
CA ASN A 132 -6.77 -15.06 8.45
C ASN A 132 -6.55 -15.69 7.05
N MET A 133 -5.64 -16.68 6.96
CA MET A 133 -5.42 -17.42 5.72
C MET A 133 -6.66 -18.24 5.36
N VAL A 134 -7.03 -18.21 4.09
CA VAL A 134 -8.12 -19.01 3.52
C VAL A 134 -7.67 -19.62 2.21
N ASP A 135 -8.25 -20.76 1.85
CA ASP A 135 -8.02 -21.35 0.53
C ASP A 135 -8.61 -20.41 -0.55
N GLY A 136 -7.84 -20.17 -1.60
CA GLY A 136 -8.20 -19.18 -2.60
C GLY A 136 -7.36 -19.25 -3.87
N LYS A 137 -7.59 -18.26 -4.72
CA LYS A 137 -6.93 -18.09 -6.01
C LYS A 137 -6.34 -16.70 -6.11
N ILE A 138 -5.25 -16.60 -6.86
CA ILE A 138 -4.60 -15.32 -7.17
C ILE A 138 -4.86 -15.02 -8.64
N LEU A 139 -5.55 -13.92 -8.89
CA LEU A 139 -5.84 -13.41 -10.23
C LEU A 139 -5.03 -12.13 -10.44
N THR A 140 -3.76 -12.28 -10.83
CA THR A 140 -2.77 -11.23 -11.22
C THR A 140 -2.49 -10.14 -10.17
N GLN A 141 -3.52 -9.50 -9.61
CA GLN A 141 -3.53 -8.40 -8.64
C GLN A 141 -4.66 -8.54 -7.59
N LEU A 142 -5.55 -9.53 -7.74
CA LEU A 142 -6.70 -9.78 -6.88
C LEU A 142 -6.53 -11.10 -6.13
N LEU A 143 -6.91 -11.10 -4.85
CA LEU A 143 -6.99 -12.30 -4.03
C LEU A 143 -8.47 -12.60 -3.78
N VAL A 144 -8.87 -13.81 -4.17
CA VAL A 144 -10.24 -14.31 -4.00
C VAL A 144 -10.22 -15.61 -3.22
N ASP A 145 -11.21 -15.84 -2.38
CA ASP A 145 -11.41 -17.15 -1.75
C ASP A 145 -12.06 -18.15 -2.74
N LEU A 146 -12.23 -19.40 -2.31
CA LEU A 146 -12.90 -20.44 -3.12
C LEU A 146 -14.38 -20.15 -3.38
N ASP A 147 -15.04 -19.35 -2.56
CA ASP A 147 -16.43 -18.92 -2.71
C ASP A 147 -16.57 -17.69 -3.65
N ASN A 148 -15.46 -17.23 -4.22
CA ASN A 148 -15.34 -16.02 -5.07
C ASN A 148 -15.60 -14.70 -4.33
N ASN A 149 -15.44 -14.66 -3.00
CA ASN A 149 -15.39 -13.39 -2.28
C ASN A 149 -14.03 -12.74 -2.45
N LEU A 150 -14.04 -11.42 -2.65
CA LEU A 150 -12.83 -10.63 -2.80
C LEU A 150 -12.19 -10.36 -1.42
N LEU A 151 -10.98 -10.87 -1.21
CA LEU A 151 -10.23 -10.71 0.05
C LEU A 151 -9.36 -9.47 0.02
N GLY A 152 -8.75 -9.18 -1.12
CA GLY A 152 -7.88 -8.03 -1.25
C GLY A 152 -7.46 -7.78 -2.69
N ALA A 153 -6.95 -6.59 -2.91
CA ALA A 153 -6.40 -6.18 -4.19
C ALA A 153 -5.15 -5.34 -3.95
N PHE A 154 -4.13 -5.53 -4.77
CA PHE A 154 -2.99 -4.63 -4.81
C PHE A 154 -2.71 -4.20 -6.24
N ASN A 155 -2.27 -2.96 -6.43
CA ASN A 155 -1.96 -2.42 -7.74
C ASN A 155 -0.58 -1.77 -7.72
N TRP A 156 0.27 -2.08 -8.70
CA TRP A 156 1.51 -1.33 -8.92
C TRP A 156 1.26 -0.20 -9.90
N TYR A 157 1.54 1.02 -9.46
CA TYR A 157 1.37 2.22 -10.29
C TYR A 157 2.56 3.16 -10.09
N ALA A 158 3.03 3.74 -11.19
CA ALA A 158 4.21 4.59 -11.22
C ALA A 158 3.80 6.06 -11.15
N VAL A 159 3.49 6.57 -9.96
CA VAL A 159 3.31 8.02 -9.74
C VAL A 159 3.86 8.41 -8.37
N HIS A 160 4.57 9.54 -8.27
CA HIS A 160 4.98 10.07 -6.98
C HIS A 160 3.76 10.44 -6.13
N PRO A 161 3.71 10.05 -4.84
CA PRO A 161 2.73 10.55 -3.89
C PRO A 161 3.17 11.91 -3.31
N THR A 162 3.12 12.91 -4.19
CA THR A 162 3.48 14.31 -3.95
C THR A 162 2.35 15.27 -4.35
N SER A 163 1.10 14.80 -4.36
CA SER A 163 -0.08 15.67 -4.56
C SER A 163 -0.21 16.68 -3.40
N MET A 164 0.16 16.26 -2.19
CA MET A 164 0.33 17.16 -1.04
C MET A 164 1.74 17.74 -1.04
N ASN A 165 1.85 19.03 -1.34
CA ASN A 165 3.14 19.73 -1.46
C ASN A 165 3.85 19.95 -0.10
N ASN A 166 5.05 20.55 -0.14
CA ASN A 166 5.88 20.82 1.05
C ASN A 166 5.29 21.85 2.04
N THR A 167 4.20 22.54 1.69
CA THR A 167 3.49 23.47 2.60
C THR A 167 2.52 22.73 3.51
N ASN A 168 2.14 21.50 3.17
CA ASN A 168 1.29 20.65 3.99
C ASN A 168 1.94 20.33 5.34
N LYS A 169 1.15 20.44 6.41
CA LYS A 169 1.55 20.13 7.79
C LYS A 169 0.69 19.03 8.43
N LEU A 170 -0.11 18.32 7.64
CA LEU A 170 -0.98 17.24 8.11
C LEU A 170 -0.43 15.89 7.68
N VAL A 171 -0.37 14.92 8.61
CA VAL A 171 0.03 13.56 8.28
C VAL A 171 -0.98 12.96 7.30
N THR A 172 -0.47 12.38 6.21
CA THR A 172 -1.29 11.88 5.11
C THR A 172 -0.60 10.71 4.42
N SER A 173 -1.39 9.90 3.74
CA SER A 173 -0.92 8.80 2.90
C SER A 173 -0.88 9.16 1.39
N ASP A 174 -1.17 10.43 1.08
CA ASP A 174 -1.16 11.03 -0.26
C ASP A 174 -2.01 10.25 -1.29
N ASN A 175 -1.82 10.47 -2.58
CA ASN A 175 -2.71 9.99 -3.65
C ASN A 175 -2.87 8.46 -3.67
N MET A 176 -1.77 7.71 -3.57
CA MET A 176 -1.78 6.24 -3.49
C MET A 176 -2.53 5.74 -2.24
N GLY A 177 -2.35 6.43 -1.11
CA GLY A 177 -3.03 6.09 0.12
C GLY A 177 -4.52 6.43 0.10
N TYR A 178 -4.87 7.53 -0.54
CA TYR A 178 -6.25 7.93 -0.77
C TYR A 178 -6.97 6.94 -1.69
N ALA A 179 -6.34 6.53 -2.79
CA ALA A 179 -6.84 5.48 -3.69
C ALA A 179 -7.07 4.16 -2.94
N ALA A 180 -6.13 3.75 -2.08
CA ALA A 180 -6.29 2.56 -1.25
C ALA A 180 -7.49 2.67 -0.29
N ILE A 181 -7.70 3.83 0.32
CA ILE A 181 -8.84 4.07 1.22
C ILE A 181 -10.17 4.06 0.46
N LEU A 182 -10.23 4.63 -0.74
CA LEU A 182 -11.42 4.59 -1.58
C LEU A 182 -11.78 3.16 -1.97
N LEU A 183 -10.79 2.38 -2.41
CA LEU A 183 -10.96 0.97 -2.73
C LEU A 183 -11.44 0.18 -1.51
N GLU A 184 -10.81 0.39 -0.34
CA GLU A 184 -11.24 -0.26 0.90
C GLU A 184 -12.66 0.15 1.31
N LYS A 185 -13.07 1.40 1.08
CA LYS A 185 -14.41 1.90 1.42
C LYS A 185 -15.50 1.32 0.52
N GLU A 186 -15.18 1.09 -0.76
CA GLU A 186 -16.10 0.48 -1.72
C GLU A 186 -16.46 -0.95 -1.31
N TYR A 187 -15.46 -1.78 -0.99
CA TYR A 187 -15.68 -3.19 -0.62
C TYR A 187 -16.01 -3.42 0.87
N ASN A 188 -15.62 -2.51 1.77
CA ASN A 188 -15.99 -2.58 3.19
C ASN A 188 -17.15 -1.64 3.53
N THR A 189 -18.33 -1.93 2.97
CA THR A 189 -19.54 -1.12 3.17
C THR A 189 -19.85 -0.92 4.67
N ASN A 190 -20.25 0.31 5.05
CA ASN A 190 -20.58 0.70 6.43
C ASN A 190 -19.46 0.53 7.46
N LYS A 191 -18.20 0.39 7.03
CA LYS A 191 -17.04 0.39 7.93
C LYS A 191 -16.31 1.73 7.86
N VAL A 192 -15.78 2.15 9.00
CA VAL A 192 -14.89 3.32 9.07
C VAL A 192 -13.56 3.01 8.37
N PRO A 193 -12.87 4.01 7.78
CA PRO A 193 -11.57 3.82 7.15
C PRO A 193 -10.58 3.13 8.10
N GLY A 194 -9.84 2.14 7.58
CA GLY A 194 -8.94 1.31 8.40
C GLY A 194 -9.61 0.12 9.10
N LYS A 195 -10.93 -0.08 8.93
CA LYS A 195 -11.67 -1.29 9.36
C LYS A 195 -12.25 -2.04 8.16
N GLY A 196 -12.71 -3.27 8.39
CA GLY A 196 -13.19 -4.18 7.34
C GLY A 196 -12.22 -5.31 7.01
N LYS A 197 -12.74 -6.32 6.31
CA LYS A 197 -12.02 -7.55 5.93
C LYS A 197 -11.21 -7.36 4.65
N PHE A 198 -11.75 -6.63 3.68
CA PHE A 198 -11.07 -6.37 2.42
C PHE A 198 -9.89 -5.40 2.62
N VAL A 199 -8.75 -5.71 2.01
CA VAL A 199 -7.53 -4.88 2.05
C VAL A 199 -7.14 -4.46 0.63
N GLY A 200 -7.12 -3.15 0.39
CA GLY A 200 -6.69 -2.56 -0.88
C GLY A 200 -5.33 -1.88 -0.75
N ALA A 201 -4.38 -2.14 -1.66
CA ALA A 201 -3.06 -1.52 -1.63
C ALA A 201 -2.66 -0.93 -2.98
N PHE A 202 -1.99 0.22 -2.94
CA PHE A 202 -1.31 0.80 -4.10
C PHE A 202 0.18 0.85 -3.81
N CYS A 203 0.95 0.26 -4.70
CA CYS A 203 2.33 -0.10 -4.50
C CYS A 203 3.18 0.71 -5.47
N SER A 204 4.24 1.31 -4.95
CA SER A 204 5.17 2.10 -5.75
C SER A 204 5.86 1.20 -6.79
N SER A 205 5.89 1.65 -8.04
CA SER A 205 6.72 1.07 -9.11
C SER A 205 7.93 1.98 -9.40
N ASN A 206 8.30 2.13 -10.66
CA ASN A 206 9.31 3.04 -11.21
C ASN A 206 8.81 4.50 -11.27
N LEU A 207 8.53 5.10 -10.12
CA LEU A 207 7.94 6.45 -10.04
C LEU A 207 8.95 7.60 -10.07
N GLY A 208 10.25 7.36 -10.28
CA GLY A 208 11.35 8.33 -10.07
C GLY A 208 11.17 9.69 -10.76
N ASP A 209 10.62 9.70 -11.97
CA ASP A 209 10.43 10.86 -12.85
C ASP A 209 8.94 11.15 -13.15
N VAL A 210 8.01 10.47 -12.45
CA VAL A 210 6.57 10.62 -12.67
C VAL A 210 5.94 11.46 -11.57
N SER A 211 5.39 12.62 -11.94
CA SER A 211 4.71 13.55 -11.04
C SER A 211 3.18 13.44 -11.15
N PRO A 212 2.43 13.56 -10.04
CA PRO A 212 0.96 13.67 -10.09
C PRO A 212 0.48 15.07 -10.51
N ASN A 213 1.40 16.04 -10.62
CA ASN A 213 1.08 17.44 -10.87
C ASN A 213 0.93 17.72 -12.38
N ILE A 214 -0.20 17.32 -12.93
CA ILE A 214 -0.47 17.31 -14.38
C ILE A 214 -0.71 18.69 -15.02
N MET A 215 -0.79 19.78 -14.25
CA MET A 215 -0.94 21.14 -14.81
C MET A 215 0.37 21.71 -15.38
N GLY A 216 1.46 20.94 -15.25
CA GLY A 216 2.78 21.30 -15.74
C GLY A 216 3.52 22.30 -14.83
N PRO A 217 4.83 22.50 -15.08
CA PRO A 217 5.67 23.40 -14.32
C PRO A 217 5.44 24.86 -14.73
N ARG A 218 5.15 25.73 -13.76
CA ARG A 218 4.93 27.17 -13.95
C ARG A 218 5.70 27.99 -12.93
N CYS A 219 5.98 29.23 -13.29
CA CYS A 219 6.65 30.19 -12.44
C CYS A 219 5.69 30.77 -11.40
N SER A 220 6.12 30.77 -10.13
CA SER A 220 5.30 31.20 -8.99
C SER A 220 4.79 32.63 -9.05
N ILE A 221 5.50 33.54 -9.72
CA ILE A 221 5.10 34.96 -9.80
C ILE A 221 4.41 35.26 -11.13
N SER A 222 5.01 34.87 -12.26
CA SER A 222 4.50 35.24 -13.60
C SER A 222 3.40 34.32 -14.12
N GLY A 223 3.33 33.07 -13.64
CA GLY A 223 2.42 32.05 -14.17
C GLY A 223 2.83 31.47 -15.53
N ASN A 224 3.92 31.97 -16.11
CA ASN A 224 4.50 31.48 -17.35
C ASN A 224 5.04 30.06 -17.17
N GLU A 225 5.17 29.34 -18.27
CA GLU A 225 5.77 28.00 -18.27
C GLU A 225 7.26 28.10 -17.98
N CYS A 226 7.78 27.17 -17.18
CA CYS A 226 9.20 27.11 -16.90
C CYS A 226 9.98 26.55 -18.09
N ASP A 227 11.28 26.83 -18.13
CA ASP A 227 12.19 26.10 -19.01
C ASP A 227 12.25 24.61 -18.59
N LEU A 228 11.85 23.72 -19.50
CA LEU A 228 11.77 22.27 -19.26
C LEU A 228 13.15 21.63 -19.05
N LEU A 229 14.21 22.16 -19.67
CA LEU A 229 15.55 21.57 -19.57
C LEU A 229 16.22 21.89 -18.24
N THR A 230 16.06 23.12 -17.76
CA THR A 230 16.70 23.56 -16.51
C THR A 230 15.78 23.58 -15.30
N SER A 231 14.46 23.46 -15.51
CA SER A 231 13.42 23.65 -14.47
C SER A 231 13.56 25.00 -13.76
N LYS A 232 13.90 26.06 -14.51
CA LYS A 232 14.10 27.41 -13.99
C LYS A 232 13.14 28.41 -14.63
N CYS A 233 12.88 29.45 -13.86
CA CYS A 233 12.19 30.64 -14.30
C CYS A 233 13.19 31.76 -14.57
N PRO A 234 12.85 32.74 -15.43
CA PRO A 234 13.64 33.95 -15.61
C PRO A 234 13.87 34.69 -14.28
N GLN A 235 14.91 35.53 -14.24
CA GLN A 235 15.19 36.34 -13.06
C GLN A 235 13.96 37.18 -12.68
N LYS A 236 13.62 37.19 -11.39
CA LYS A 236 12.46 37.87 -10.79
C LYS A 236 11.08 37.21 -11.01
N GLU A 237 11.00 36.05 -11.65
CA GLU A 237 9.73 35.32 -11.84
C GLU A 237 9.47 34.24 -10.79
N GLY A 238 10.35 34.12 -9.81
CA GLY A 238 10.22 33.23 -8.65
C GLY A 238 10.70 31.80 -8.93
N GLU A 239 10.25 30.87 -8.10
CA GLU A 239 10.56 29.44 -8.24
C GLU A 239 9.64 28.77 -9.27
N CYS A 240 10.19 27.76 -9.94
CA CYS A 240 9.44 26.87 -10.82
C CYS A 240 8.80 25.73 -10.01
N PHE A 241 7.50 25.54 -10.16
CA PHE A 241 6.78 24.45 -9.48
C PHE A 241 5.65 23.91 -10.35
N ALA A 242 5.33 22.62 -10.20
CA ALA A 242 4.20 21.99 -10.87
C ALA A 242 2.99 21.91 -9.93
N SER A 243 1.79 22.07 -10.49
CA SER A 243 0.53 22.01 -9.75
C SER A 243 -0.34 20.83 -10.16
N GLY A 244 -1.12 20.31 -9.21
CA GLY A 244 -2.17 19.34 -9.50
C GLY A 244 -3.41 20.00 -10.12
N PRO A 245 -4.37 19.21 -10.62
CA PRO A 245 -5.54 19.71 -11.35
C PRO A 245 -6.65 20.27 -10.44
N GLY A 246 -6.50 20.16 -9.11
CA GLY A 246 -7.42 20.73 -8.13
C GLY A 246 -7.15 22.19 -7.82
N ARG A 247 -8.16 22.90 -7.27
CA ARG A 247 -8.02 24.30 -6.81
C ARG A 247 -7.03 24.47 -5.65
N ASP A 248 -6.81 23.39 -4.90
CA ASP A 248 -5.90 23.31 -3.78
C ASP A 248 -5.30 21.89 -3.71
N MET A 249 -4.29 21.69 -2.87
CA MET A 249 -3.62 20.39 -2.72
C MET A 249 -4.57 19.26 -2.25
N LEU A 250 -5.61 19.58 -1.46
CA LEU A 250 -6.57 18.59 -0.97
C LEU A 250 -7.55 18.14 -2.05
N ARG A 251 -7.91 19.04 -2.97
CA ARG A 251 -8.72 18.71 -4.14
C ARG A 251 -7.90 18.01 -5.21
N ALA A 252 -6.65 18.41 -5.40
CA ALA A 252 -5.70 17.74 -6.30
C ALA A 252 -5.38 16.31 -5.86
N LEU A 253 -5.48 16.02 -4.56
CA LEU A 253 -5.38 14.67 -4.02
C LEU A 253 -6.56 13.76 -4.42
N ARG A 254 -7.73 14.35 -4.70
CA ARG A 254 -9.00 13.63 -4.93
C ARG A 254 -9.37 13.48 -6.40
N SER A 255 -8.73 14.26 -7.26
CA SER A 255 -8.89 14.26 -8.73
C SER A 255 -8.09 13.13 -9.36
#